data_AF-A0A8X8WTW5-F1
#
_entry.id   AF-A0A8X8WTW5-F1
#
_cell.length_a   1.000
_cell.length_b   1.000
_cell.length_c   1.000
_cell.angle_alpha   90.00
_cell.angle_beta   90.00
_cell.angle_gamma   90.00
#
_symmetry.space_group_name_H-M   'P 1'
#
loop_
_entity.id
_entity.type
_entity.pdbx_description
1 polymer ?
#
loop_
_entity_poly.entity_id
_entity_poly.type
_entity_poly.pdbx_seq_one_letter_code
_entity_poly.pdbx_strand_id
1 'polypeptide(L)'
;MAGITAYVGFYEICSPKKVELVFISAASGVVDILKNILGFDDAFNYNEESYLNEAIKRYFPEWIDIYFETVGGKMLDAVLPNIRPHGRITACGTISQYDEEEPDVTHNLMYVIIKKIRIL
;
A
#
# COMPACT_ATOMS: atom_id res chain seq x y z
N MET A 1 14.89 10.57 7.58
CA MET A 1 13.70 11.42 7.85
C MET A 1 12.39 10.86 7.25
N ALA A 2 12.36 9.68 6.61
CA ALA A 2 11.14 9.15 5.99
C ALA A 2 10.16 8.50 7.02
N GLY A 3 10.67 7.95 8.12
CA GLY A 3 9.87 7.14 9.05
C GLY A 3 8.81 7.90 9.85
N ILE A 4 9.12 9.08 10.38
CA ILE A 4 8.18 9.84 11.24
C ILE A 4 7.07 10.50 10.42
N THR A 5 7.37 11.05 9.24
CA THR A 5 6.35 11.65 8.37
C THR A 5 5.39 10.59 7.83
N ALA A 6 5.91 9.42 7.42
CA ALA A 6 5.08 8.28 7.04
C ALA A 6 4.23 7.78 8.22
N TYR A 7 4.78 7.73 9.44
CA TYR A 7 4.06 7.36 10.65
C TYR A 7 2.93 8.34 11.00
N VAL A 8 3.22 9.64 11.02
CA VAL A 8 2.21 10.67 11.32
C VAL A 8 1.13 10.69 10.24
N GLY A 9 1.51 10.66 8.95
CA GLY A 9 0.55 10.55 7.86
C GLY A 9 -0.30 9.28 7.99
N PHE A 10 0.29 8.16 8.40
CA PHE A 10 -0.44 6.93 8.62
C PHE A 10 -1.45 7.04 9.79
N TYR A 11 -1.08 7.55 10.95
CA TYR A 11 -2.02 7.61 12.08
C TYR A 11 -3.05 8.74 11.95
N GLU A 12 -2.66 9.89 11.40
CA GLU A 12 -3.54 11.07 11.29
C GLU A 12 -4.43 11.01 10.06
N ILE A 13 -3.89 10.63 8.89
CA ILE A 13 -4.63 10.61 7.61
C ILE A 13 -5.31 9.26 7.41
N CYS A 14 -4.55 8.17 7.58
CA CYS A 14 -5.07 6.82 7.39
C CYS A 14 -6.08 6.45 8.50
N SER A 15 -5.86 6.93 9.74
CA SER A 15 -6.75 6.74 10.90
C SER A 15 -7.35 5.33 10.97
N PRO A 16 -6.49 4.30 11.12
CA PRO A 16 -6.93 2.91 11.15
C PRO A 16 -7.69 2.60 12.44
N LYS A 17 -8.71 1.75 12.34
CA LYS A 17 -9.43 1.17 13.47
C LYS A 17 -8.81 -0.18 13.81
N LYS A 18 -8.95 -0.61 15.07
CA LYS A 18 -8.38 -1.87 15.59
C LYS A 18 -8.73 -3.15 14.82
N VAL A 19 -9.76 -3.12 13.96
CA VAL A 19 -10.26 -4.29 13.22
C VAL A 19 -9.90 -4.24 11.74
N GLU A 20 -9.20 -3.20 11.29
CA GLU A 20 -8.89 -3.00 9.87
C GLU A 20 -7.54 -3.58 9.52
N LEU A 21 -7.50 -4.33 8.42
CA LEU A 21 -6.28 -4.87 7.86
C LEU A 21 -5.58 -3.79 7.04
N VAL A 22 -4.43 -3.36 7.55
CA VAL A 22 -3.62 -2.32 6.94
C VAL A 22 -2.52 -2.98 6.11
N PHE A 23 -2.43 -2.58 4.85
CA PHE A 23 -1.31 -2.91 4.01
C PHE A 23 -0.43 -1.68 3.75
N ILE A 24 0.89 -1.86 3.88
CA ILE A 24 1.88 -0.83 3.57
C ILE A 24 2.91 -1.44 2.62
N SER A 25 3.01 -0.87 1.43
CA SER A 25 4.11 -1.16 0.53
C SER A 25 5.33 -0.33 0.96
N ALA A 26 6.50 -0.96 1.07
CA ALA A 26 7.73 -0.29 1.42
C ALA A 26 8.91 -0.82 0.60
N ALA A 27 9.87 0.05 0.33
CA ALA A 27 11.20 -0.36 -0.11
C ALA A 27 11.92 -1.11 1.02
N SER A 28 12.80 -2.05 0.66
CA SER A 28 13.49 -3.00 1.56
C SER A 28 13.92 -2.43 2.92
N GLY A 29 14.53 -1.24 2.93
CA GLY A 29 15.06 -0.61 4.15
C GLY A 29 14.02 -0.11 5.16
N VAL A 30 12.73 -0.13 4.83
CA VAL A 30 11.66 0.40 5.70
C VAL A 30 10.77 -0.71 6.29
N VAL A 31 10.83 -1.95 5.75
CA VAL A 31 10.01 -3.09 6.22
C VAL A 31 10.21 -3.36 7.72
N ASP A 32 11.46 -3.39 8.19
CA ASP A 32 11.77 -3.62 9.61
C ASP A 32 11.27 -2.51 10.52
N ILE A 33 11.26 -1.27 10.03
CA ILE A 33 10.74 -0.11 10.76
C ILE A 33 9.21 -0.25 10.91
N LEU A 34 8.51 -0.64 9.85
CA LEU A 34 7.05 -0.84 9.88
C LEU A 34 6.65 -1.90 10.91
N LYS A 35 7.30 -3.06 10.90
CA LYS A 35 6.94 -4.17 11.80
C LYS A 35 7.35 -3.91 13.24
N ASN A 36 8.59 -3.47 13.47
CA ASN A 36 9.14 -3.40 14.83
C ASN A 36 8.86 -2.08 15.55
N ILE A 37 8.75 -0.96 14.82
CA ILE A 37 8.58 0.37 15.42
C ILE A 37 7.12 0.81 15.37
N LEU A 38 6.43 0.53 14.26
CA LEU A 38 5.07 1.03 14.04
C LEU A 38 3.99 -0.01 14.38
N GLY A 39 4.38 -1.26 14.66
CA GLY A 39 3.48 -2.30 15.18
C GLY A 39 2.49 -2.84 14.15
N PHE A 40 2.85 -2.82 12.86
CA PHE A 40 2.01 -3.41 11.81
C PHE A 40 2.02 -4.93 11.83
N ASP A 41 0.87 -5.52 11.53
CA ASP A 41 0.68 -6.98 11.51
C ASP A 41 1.58 -7.67 10.48
N ASP A 42 1.75 -7.08 9.29
CA ASP A 42 2.74 -7.55 8.33
C ASP A 42 3.22 -6.48 7.32
N ALA A 43 4.38 -6.71 6.74
CA ALA A 43 4.96 -5.93 5.65
C ALA A 43 5.92 -6.81 4.83
N PHE A 44 5.96 -6.61 3.51
CA PHE A 44 6.88 -7.32 2.63
C PHE A 44 7.57 -6.37 1.66
N ASN A 45 8.78 -6.76 1.22
CA ASN A 45 9.53 -6.03 0.20
C ASN A 45 9.03 -6.46 -1.18
N TYR A 46 8.43 -5.52 -1.92
CA TYR A 46 7.89 -5.80 -3.26
C TYR A 46 8.98 -6.23 -4.27
N ASN A 47 10.25 -5.89 -4.04
CA ASN A 47 11.36 -6.27 -4.91
C ASN A 47 11.72 -7.77 -4.84
N GLU A 48 11.25 -8.47 -3.81
CA GLU A 48 11.54 -9.89 -3.60
C GLU A 48 10.44 -10.81 -4.17
N GLU A 49 9.37 -10.23 -4.72
CA GLU A 49 8.18 -10.97 -5.15
C GLU A 49 7.98 -10.86 -6.67
N SER A 50 8.06 -11.99 -7.38
CA SER A 50 7.83 -12.03 -8.83
C SER A 50 6.34 -11.88 -9.21
N TYR A 51 5.43 -12.15 -8.27
CA TYR A 51 3.99 -12.14 -8.49
C TYR A 51 3.27 -11.39 -7.37
N LEU A 52 3.22 -10.05 -7.48
CA LEU A 52 2.68 -9.16 -6.42
C LEU A 52 1.25 -9.51 -6.00
N ASN A 53 0.38 -9.90 -6.94
CA ASN A 53 -1.00 -10.29 -6.61
C ASN A 53 -1.06 -11.55 -5.74
N GLU A 54 -0.24 -12.56 -6.03
CA GLU A 54 -0.16 -13.78 -5.23
C GLU A 54 0.43 -13.49 -3.86
N ALA A 55 1.47 -12.66 -3.80
CA ALA A 55 2.05 -12.20 -2.54
C ALA A 55 0.98 -11.50 -1.68
N ILE A 56 0.24 -10.55 -2.24
CA ILE A 56 -0.86 -9.84 -1.55
C ILE A 56 -1.88 -10.83 -1.00
N LYS A 57 -2.33 -11.82 -1.78
CA LYS A 57 -3.32 -12.81 -1.32
C LYS A 57 -2.80 -13.73 -0.21
N ARG A 58 -1.50 -14.01 -0.14
CA ARG A 58 -0.93 -14.78 0.98
C ARG A 58 -1.03 -14.03 2.30
N TYR A 59 -0.82 -12.72 2.28
CA TYR A 59 -0.89 -11.86 3.47
C TYR A 59 -2.31 -11.37 3.77
N PHE A 60 -3.12 -11.15 2.74
CA PHE A 60 -4.48 -10.62 2.79
C PHE A 60 -5.42 -11.54 1.99
N PRO A 61 -5.79 -12.71 2.54
CA PRO A 61 -6.58 -13.72 1.82
C PRO A 61 -8.01 -13.25 1.51
N GLU A 62 -8.52 -12.26 2.25
CA GLU A 62 -9.83 -11.66 2.01
C GLU A 62 -9.70 -10.31 1.29
N TRP A 63 -9.35 -9.25 2.03
CA TRP A 63 -9.32 -7.89 1.54
C TRP A 63 -8.31 -7.04 2.31
N ILE A 64 -7.82 -6.01 1.64
CA ILE A 64 -7.13 -4.88 2.28
C ILE A 64 -8.18 -3.83 2.65
N ASP A 65 -8.25 -3.41 3.92
CA ASP A 65 -9.15 -2.32 4.33
C ASP A 65 -8.53 -0.95 4.01
N ILE A 66 -7.22 -0.85 4.25
CA ILE A 66 -6.45 0.38 4.14
C ILE A 66 -5.12 0.08 3.45
N TYR A 67 -4.77 0.87 2.46
CA TYR A 67 -3.46 0.83 1.81
C TYR A 67 -2.73 2.16 1.92
N PHE A 68 -1.52 2.13 2.47
CA PHE A 68 -0.65 3.30 2.51
C PHE A 68 0.32 3.26 1.33
N GLU A 69 0.04 4.05 0.29
CA GLU A 69 0.73 4.03 -0.99
C GLU A 69 2.01 4.88 -0.94
N THR A 70 3.16 4.24 -1.16
CA THR A 70 4.48 4.90 -1.23
C THR A 70 5.30 4.49 -2.46
N VAL A 71 4.89 3.44 -3.17
CA VAL A 71 5.65 2.76 -4.22
C VAL A 71 5.13 3.11 -5.61
N GLY A 72 3.82 3.03 -5.85
CA GLY A 72 3.19 3.28 -7.14
C GLY A 72 3.34 2.15 -8.15
N GLY A 73 3.02 2.43 -9.43
CA GLY A 73 3.19 1.51 -10.56
C GLY A 73 2.49 0.16 -10.36
N LYS A 74 3.21 -0.92 -10.69
CA LYS A 74 2.72 -2.31 -10.57
C LYS A 74 2.23 -2.68 -9.18
N MET A 75 2.75 -2.03 -8.13
CA MET A 75 2.32 -2.28 -6.76
C MET A 75 0.89 -1.78 -6.53
N LEU A 76 0.61 -0.54 -6.93
CA LEU A 76 -0.73 0.03 -6.89
C LEU A 76 -1.71 -0.81 -7.73
N ASP A 77 -1.28 -1.20 -8.94
CA ASP A 77 -2.08 -2.04 -9.83
C ASP A 77 -2.43 -3.40 -9.23
N ALA A 78 -1.53 -4.00 -8.46
CA ALA A 78 -1.78 -5.25 -7.76
C ALA A 78 -2.70 -5.07 -6.54
N VAL A 79 -2.67 -3.91 -5.86
CA VAL A 79 -3.49 -3.65 -4.67
C VAL A 79 -4.94 -3.32 -5.00
N LEU A 80 -5.19 -2.53 -6.05
CA LEU A 80 -6.53 -2.10 -6.46
C LEU A 80 -7.58 -3.25 -6.57
N PRO A 81 -7.27 -4.42 -7.17
CA PRO A 81 -8.20 -5.55 -7.19
C PRO A 81 -8.34 -6.28 -5.84
N ASN A 82 -7.44 -6.08 -4.87
CA ASN A 82 -7.44 -6.74 -3.56
C ASN A 82 -7.95 -5.87 -2.40
N ILE A 83 -8.20 -4.57 -2.63
CA ILE A 83 -8.79 -3.71 -1.62
C ILE A 83 -10.30 -3.97 -1.44
N ARG A 84 -10.80 -3.84 -0.22
CA ARG A 84 -12.21 -4.00 0.13
C ARG A 84 -13.06 -2.92 -0.56
N PRO A 85 -14.32 -3.20 -0.97
CA PRO A 85 -15.28 -2.15 -1.27
C PRO A 85 -15.36 -1.14 -0.11
N HIS A 86 -15.35 0.14 -0.44
CA HIS A 86 -15.26 1.27 0.50
C HIS A 86 -13.93 1.37 1.28
N GLY A 87 -12.90 0.64 0.86
CA GLY A 87 -11.55 0.74 1.39
C GLY A 87 -10.91 2.11 1.15
N ARG A 88 -9.78 2.34 1.80
CA ARG A 88 -9.05 3.60 1.77
C ARG A 88 -7.64 3.43 1.24
N ILE A 89 -7.20 4.35 0.40
CA ILE A 89 -5.80 4.47 -0.02
C ILE A 89 -5.31 5.83 0.44
N THR A 90 -4.21 5.88 1.18
CA THR A 90 -3.52 7.14 1.50
C THR A 90 -2.37 7.30 0.52
N ALA A 91 -2.44 8.32 -0.34
CA ALA A 91 -1.47 8.55 -1.40
C ALA A 91 -0.29 9.37 -0.88
N CYS A 92 0.76 8.69 -0.39
CA CYS A 92 1.93 9.34 0.18
C CYS A 92 3.05 9.58 -0.85
N GLY A 93 3.23 8.69 -1.82
CA GLY A 93 4.24 8.85 -2.87
C GLY A 93 4.32 7.68 -3.85
N THR A 94 5.20 7.80 -4.85
CA THR A 94 5.41 6.78 -5.89
C THR A 94 6.90 6.55 -6.14
N ILE A 95 7.63 6.11 -5.12
CA ILE A 95 9.10 6.04 -5.15
C ILE A 95 9.64 5.15 -6.29
N SER A 96 8.88 4.16 -6.76
CA SER A 96 9.30 3.32 -7.89
C SER A 96 9.26 4.03 -9.25
N GLN A 97 8.73 5.25 -9.30
CA GLN A 97 8.45 5.98 -10.54
C GLN A 97 9.30 7.25 -10.69
N TYR A 98 10.06 7.65 -9.65
CA TYR A 98 10.75 8.95 -9.63
C TYR A 98 11.94 9.04 -10.59
N ASP A 99 12.67 7.95 -10.77
CA ASP A 99 13.88 7.90 -11.60
C ASP A 99 13.61 7.26 -12.99
N GLU A 100 12.35 6.94 -13.30
CA GLU A 100 11.96 6.31 -14.58
C GLU A 100 11.74 7.39 -15.66
N GLU A 101 12.36 7.23 -16.83
CA GLU A 101 12.15 8.12 -17.99
C GLU A 101 10.71 8.03 -18.52
N GLU A 102 10.13 6.83 -18.45
CA GLU A 102 8.73 6.56 -18.79
C GLU A 102 8.03 5.88 -17.61
N PRO A 103 7.36 6.66 -16.74
CA PRO A 103 6.63 6.11 -15.60
C PRO A 103 5.56 5.12 -16.02
N ASP A 104 5.44 4.03 -15.26
CA ASP A 104 4.44 3.00 -15.44
C ASP A 104 3.03 3.56 -15.18
N VAL A 105 2.10 3.21 -16.06
CA VAL A 105 0.71 3.66 -15.96
C VAL A 105 -0.06 2.70 -15.06
N THR A 106 -0.89 3.23 -14.17
CA THR A 106 -1.81 2.40 -13.39
C THR A 106 -3.01 1.98 -14.26
N HIS A 107 -3.13 0.70 -14.56
CA HIS A 107 -4.15 0.14 -15.44
C HIS A 107 -5.46 -0.20 -14.72
N ASN A 108 -5.42 -0.42 -13.41
CA ASN A 108 -6.55 -0.92 -12.63
C ASN A 108 -7.39 0.18 -11.96
N LEU A 109 -7.29 1.44 -12.41
CA LEU A 109 -8.02 2.58 -11.81
C LEU A 109 -9.55 2.43 -11.82
N MET A 110 -10.10 1.60 -12.71
CA MET A 110 -11.53 1.26 -12.71
C MET A 110 -12.01 0.73 -11.34
N TYR A 111 -11.13 0.06 -10.58
CA TYR A 111 -11.47 -0.43 -9.25
C TYR A 111 -11.78 0.68 -8.25
N VAL A 112 -11.19 1.86 -8.40
CA VAL A 112 -11.51 3.05 -7.57
C VAL A 112 -12.99 3.38 -7.65
N ILE A 113 -13.54 3.33 -8.86
CA ILE A 113 -14.94 3.64 -9.13
C ILE A 113 -15.84 2.50 -8.65
N ILE A 114 -15.61 1.27 -9.12
CA ILE A 114 -16.54 0.16 -8.87
C ILE A 114 -16.56 -0.24 -7.39
N LYS A 115 -15.44 -0.11 -6.69
CA LYS A 115 -15.33 -0.40 -5.25
C LYS A 115 -15.52 0.81 -4.37
N LYS A 116 -15.73 2.01 -4.93
CA LYS A 116 -15.90 3.27 -4.18
C LYS A 116 -14.75 3.50 -3.20
N ILE A 117 -13.52 3.30 -3.69
CA ILE A 117 -12.30 3.48 -2.90
C ILE A 117 -12.15 4.98 -2.61
N ARG A 118 -11.84 5.33 -1.36
CA ARG A 118 -11.48 6.70 -1.00
C ARG A 118 -9.96 6.85 -1.08
N ILE A 119 -9.51 7.79 -1.89
CA ILE A 119 -8.10 8.20 -1.95
C ILE A 119 -7.96 9.46 -1.08
N LEU A 120 -7.05 9.41 -0.12
CA LEU A 120 -6.76 10.44 0.88
C LEU A 120 -5.37 11.04 0.65
#